data_AF-A0A8S2NBF6-F1
#
_entry.id   AF-A0A8S2NBF6-F1
#
_cell.length_a   1.000
_cell.length_b   1.000
_cell.length_c   1.000
_cell.angle_alpha   90.00
_cell.angle_beta   90.00
_cell.angle_gamma   90.00
#
_symmetry.space_group_name_H-M   'P 1'
#
loop_
_entity.id
_entity.type
_entity.pdbx_description
1 polymer ?
#
loop_
_entity_poly.entity_id
_entity_poly.type
_entity_poly.pdbx_seq_one_letter_code
_entity_poly.pdbx_strand_id
1 'polypeptide(L)'
;MTWASMAQAKIEGLLTQWKEKSGKLELTSDQETKIKQWFADCVEKLKQRKEGARKVIGDLKTAVDGGDDKAAEENLQKLREGLRQHDQGREKALDEFDQILKPNQRARIVLFAVSEAKAKGQSVEHLLDSILSGVAE
;
A
#
# COMPACT_ATOMS: atom_id res chain seq x y z
N MET A 1 10.57 14.65 10.37
CA MET A 1 9.76 14.43 9.14
C MET A 1 8.59 13.53 9.52
N THR A 2 7.34 13.92 9.25
CA THR A 2 6.14 13.15 9.63
C THR A 2 5.80 12.11 8.56
N TRP A 3 5.02 11.08 8.91
CA TRP A 3 4.49 10.08 7.95
C TRP A 3 3.76 10.74 6.79
N ALA A 4 2.93 11.74 7.09
CA ALA A 4 2.23 12.54 6.09
C ALA A 4 3.20 13.24 5.12
N SER A 5 4.28 13.86 5.61
CA SER A 5 5.27 14.53 4.74
C SER A 5 6.07 13.56 3.87
N MET A 6 6.40 12.37 4.38
CA MET A 6 7.08 11.32 3.59
C MET A 6 6.15 10.75 2.52
N ALA A 7 4.88 10.53 2.86
CA ALA A 7 3.87 10.08 1.94
C ALA A 7 3.66 11.08 0.80
N GLN A 8 3.54 12.37 1.14
CA GLN A 8 3.38 13.44 0.18
C GLN A 8 4.55 13.51 -0.80
N ALA A 9 5.79 13.47 -0.30
CA ALA A 9 6.97 13.48 -1.16
C ALA A 9 7.02 12.25 -2.07
N LYS A 10 6.60 11.07 -1.58
CA LYS A 10 6.61 9.83 -2.36
C LYS A 10 5.55 9.86 -3.47
N ILE A 11 4.33 10.32 -3.19
CA ILE A 11 3.29 10.41 -4.22
C ILE A 11 3.62 11.50 -5.25
N GLU A 12 4.24 12.61 -4.85
CA GLU A 12 4.68 13.65 -5.78
C GLU A 12 5.81 13.16 -6.69
N GLY A 13 6.78 12.40 -6.15
CA GLY A 13 7.80 11.74 -6.96
C GLY A 13 7.21 10.77 -7.99
N LEU A 14 6.22 9.96 -7.60
CA LEU A 14 5.53 9.05 -8.51
C LEU A 14 4.76 9.79 -9.61
N LEU A 15 4.01 10.84 -9.26
CA LEU A 15 3.27 11.65 -10.23
C LEU A 15 4.21 12.29 -11.26
N THR A 16 5.34 12.83 -10.82
CA THR A 16 6.38 13.38 -11.70
C THR A 16 6.93 12.30 -12.65
N GLN A 17 7.27 11.12 -12.12
CA GLN A 17 7.74 10.00 -12.94
C GLN A 17 6.70 9.56 -13.98
N TRP A 18 5.41 9.51 -13.62
CA TRP A 18 4.36 9.16 -14.56
C TRP A 18 4.20 10.21 -15.68
N LYS A 19 4.21 11.50 -15.32
CA LYS A 19 4.14 12.59 -16.31
C LYS A 19 5.31 12.58 -17.28
N GLU A 20 6.52 12.34 -16.78
CA GLU A 20 7.75 12.44 -17.57
C GLU A 20 8.09 11.16 -18.34
N LYS A 21 7.85 9.99 -17.74
CA LYS A 21 8.43 8.72 -18.22
C LYS A 21 7.42 7.69 -18.74
N SER A 22 6.13 7.79 -18.39
CA SER A 22 5.11 6.83 -18.87
C SER A 22 4.45 7.23 -20.21
N GLY A 23 5.23 7.86 -21.09
CA GLY A 23 4.80 8.26 -22.43
C GLY A 23 3.84 9.45 -22.44
N LYS A 24 4.02 10.41 -21.52
CA LYS A 24 3.10 11.53 -21.26
C LYS A 24 1.75 11.05 -20.74
N LEU A 25 1.71 10.57 -19.49
CA LEU A 25 0.43 10.33 -18.82
C LEU A 25 -0.28 11.67 -18.64
N GLU A 26 -1.30 11.92 -19.44
CA GLU A 26 -2.13 13.12 -19.29
C GLU A 26 -3.10 12.91 -18.14
N LEU A 27 -2.67 13.28 -16.93
CA LEU A 27 -3.54 13.39 -15.77
C LEU A 27 -4.17 14.77 -15.74
N THR A 28 -5.47 14.83 -15.44
CA THR A 28 -6.11 16.11 -15.14
C THR A 28 -5.74 16.57 -13.73
N SER A 29 -5.82 17.87 -13.46
CA SER A 29 -5.60 18.40 -12.11
C SER A 29 -6.52 17.78 -11.05
N ASP A 30 -7.74 17.41 -11.44
CA ASP A 30 -8.69 16.68 -10.60
C ASP A 30 -8.21 15.26 -10.28
N GLN A 31 -7.72 14.51 -11.29
CA GLN A 31 -7.15 13.18 -11.07
C GLN A 31 -5.93 13.23 -10.15
N GLU A 32 -5.05 14.20 -10.33
CA GLU A 32 -3.88 14.38 -9.45
C GLU A 32 -4.28 14.66 -8.00
N THR A 33 -5.28 15.51 -7.80
CA THR A 33 -5.80 15.82 -6.47
C THR A 33 -6.40 14.58 -5.82
N LYS A 34 -7.21 13.81 -6.56
CA LYS A 34 -7.80 12.56 -6.09
C LYS A 34 -6.74 11.50 -5.75
N ILE A 35 -5.70 11.36 -6.56
CA ILE A 35 -4.59 10.43 -6.30
C ILE A 35 -3.84 10.82 -5.02
N LYS A 36 -3.52 12.11 -4.84
CA LYS A 36 -2.85 12.59 -3.63
C LYS A 36 -3.69 12.33 -2.38
N GLN A 37 -5.00 12.61 -2.45
CA GLN A 37 -5.91 12.38 -1.33
C GLN A 37 -6.07 10.90 -1.01
N TRP A 38 -6.30 10.07 -2.03
CA TRP A 38 -6.36 8.62 -1.89
C TRP A 38 -5.08 8.05 -1.25
N PHE A 39 -3.91 8.53 -1.66
CA PHE A 39 -2.64 8.08 -1.10
C PHE A 39 -2.48 8.47 0.37
N ALA A 40 -2.87 9.71 0.74
CA ALA A 40 -2.86 10.17 2.12
C ALA A 40 -3.79 9.31 3.01
N ASP A 41 -5.00 9.02 2.52
CA ASP A 41 -5.97 8.18 3.23
C ASP A 41 -5.45 6.74 3.43
N CYS A 42 -4.80 6.17 2.41
CA CYS A 42 -4.17 4.86 2.51
C CYS A 42 -3.06 4.83 3.56
N VAL A 43 -2.24 5.87 3.62
CA VAL A 43 -1.14 5.99 4.59
C VAL A 43 -1.66 6.10 6.02
N GLU A 44 -2.70 6.91 6.26
CA GLU A 44 -3.30 7.03 7.59
C GLU A 44 -3.95 5.70 8.03
N LYS A 45 -4.69 5.02 7.13
CA LYS A 45 -5.23 3.68 7.41
C LYS A 45 -4.12 2.67 7.73
N LEU A 46 -3.02 2.67 6.97
CA LEU A 46 -1.88 1.78 7.20
C LEU A 46 -1.21 2.08 8.54
N LYS A 47 -1.06 3.35 8.89
CA LYS A 47 -0.49 3.79 10.18
C LYS A 47 -1.34 3.29 11.35
N GLN A 48 -2.65 3.53 11.31
CA GLN A 48 -3.58 3.06 12.34
C GLN A 48 -3.53 1.54 12.50
N ARG A 49 -3.47 0.79 11.40
CA ARG A 49 -3.33 -0.67 11.41
C ARG A 49 -2.00 -1.13 12.02
N LYS A 50 -0.88 -0.48 11.66
CA LYS A 50 0.44 -0.79 12.24
C LYS A 50 0.48 -0.50 13.74
N GLU A 51 -0.11 0.60 14.19
CA GLU A 51 -0.21 0.94 15.61
C GLU A 51 -1.08 -0.07 16.37
N GLY A 52 -2.23 -0.45 15.81
CA GLY A 52 -3.10 -1.49 16.37
C GLY A 52 -2.41 -2.85 16.47
N ALA A 53 -1.71 -3.27 15.40
CA ALA A 53 -0.96 -4.52 15.39
C ALA A 53 0.16 -4.54 16.44
N ARG A 54 0.91 -3.44 16.58
CA ARG A 54 1.95 -3.30 17.62
C ARG A 54 1.38 -3.47 19.03
N LYS A 55 0.21 -2.89 19.29
CA LYS A 55 -0.48 -3.06 20.58
C LYS A 55 -0.85 -4.52 20.82
N VAL A 56 -1.50 -5.18 19.86
CA VAL A 56 -1.89 -6.59 19.97
C VAL A 56 -0.68 -7.50 20.17
N ILE A 57 0.45 -7.23 19.50
CA ILE A 57 1.71 -7.96 19.70
C ILE A 57 2.26 -7.76 21.13
N GLY A 58 2.18 -6.54 21.67
CA GLY A 58 2.56 -6.26 23.05
C GLY A 58 1.69 -7.00 24.06
N ASP A 59 0.37 -7.02 23.83
CA ASP A 59 -0.59 -7.76 24.67
C ASP A 59 -0.35 -9.27 24.58
N LEU A 60 -0.07 -9.79 23.37
CA LEU A 60 0.29 -11.20 23.15
C LEU A 60 1.57 -11.57 23.90
N LYS A 61 2.61 -10.75 23.81
CA LYS A 61 3.87 -10.99 24.55
C LYS A 61 3.61 -11.06 26.05
N THR A 62 2.82 -10.13 26.58
CA THR A 62 2.47 -10.10 28.01
C THR A 62 1.70 -11.36 28.43
N ALA A 63 0.77 -11.84 27.60
CA ALA A 63 0.03 -13.08 27.87
C ALA A 63 0.94 -14.32 27.86
N VAL A 64 1.86 -14.41 26.90
CA VAL A 64 2.83 -15.51 26.80
C VAL A 64 3.79 -15.50 28.00
N ASP A 65 4.37 -14.35 28.34
CA ASP A 65 5.29 -14.22 29.47
C ASP A 65 4.59 -14.53 30.82
N GLY A 66 3.27 -14.28 30.90
CA GLY A 66 2.43 -14.57 32.06
C GLY A 66 1.84 -15.99 32.12
N GLY A 67 2.05 -16.83 31.09
CA GLY A 67 1.49 -18.18 31.01
C GLY A 67 -0.05 -18.21 30.86
N ASP A 68 -0.66 -17.14 30.36
CA ASP A 68 -2.11 -17.08 30.12
C ASP A 68 -2.44 -17.48 28.68
N ASP A 69 -2.59 -18.79 28.47
CA ASP A 69 -2.90 -19.38 27.16
C ASP A 69 -4.21 -18.84 26.56
N LYS A 70 -5.18 -18.48 27.41
CA LYS A 70 -6.46 -17.94 26.94
C LYS A 70 -6.25 -16.54 26.36
N ALA A 71 -5.57 -15.66 27.10
CA ALA A 71 -5.25 -14.32 26.62
C ALA A 71 -4.32 -14.36 25.38
N ALA A 72 -3.42 -15.34 25.31
CA ALA A 72 -2.56 -15.54 24.14
C ALA A 72 -3.39 -15.91 22.90
N GLU A 73 -4.30 -16.88 22.99
CA GLU A 73 -5.15 -17.27 21.85
C GLU A 73 -6.09 -16.14 21.42
N GLU A 74 -6.68 -15.38 22.36
CA GLU A 74 -7.51 -14.21 22.04
C GLU A 74 -6.73 -13.15 21.24
N ASN A 75 -5.47 -12.88 21.62
CA ASN A 75 -4.64 -11.92 20.91
C ASN A 75 -4.14 -12.46 19.56
N LEU A 76 -3.89 -13.76 19.43
CA LEU A 76 -3.62 -14.41 18.13
C LEU A 76 -4.81 -14.26 17.17
N GLN A 77 -6.04 -14.45 17.66
CA GLN A 77 -7.24 -14.25 16.86
C GLN A 77 -7.39 -12.79 16.39
N LYS A 78 -7.16 -11.81 17.27
CA LYS A 78 -7.15 -10.38 16.90
C LYS A 78 -6.10 -10.08 15.82
N LEU A 79 -4.91 -10.68 15.91
CA LEU A 79 -3.85 -10.50 14.91
C LEU A 79 -4.27 -11.08 13.55
N ARG A 80 -4.81 -12.31 13.53
CA ARG A 80 -5.31 -12.96 12.30
C ARG A 80 -6.43 -12.14 11.66
N GLU A 81 -7.36 -11.63 12.46
CA GLU A 81 -8.45 -10.78 11.97
C GLU A 81 -7.91 -9.46 11.41
N GLY A 82 -6.96 -8.82 12.10
CA GLY A 82 -6.30 -7.62 11.61
C GLY A 82 -5.57 -7.83 10.27
N LEU A 83 -4.96 -9.00 10.06
CA LEU A 83 -4.33 -9.37 8.79
C LEU A 83 -5.38 -9.55 7.66
N ARG A 84 -6.50 -10.22 7.93
CA ARG A 84 -7.58 -10.33 6.92
C ARG A 84 -8.15 -8.97 6.53
N GLN A 85 -8.38 -8.10 7.52
CA GLN A 85 -8.83 -6.73 7.26
C GLN A 85 -7.78 -5.90 6.52
N HIS A 86 -6.50 -6.19 6.74
CA HIS A 86 -5.42 -5.59 5.98
C HIS A 86 -5.58 -5.88 4.48
N ASP A 87 -5.71 -7.15 4.13
CA ASP A 87 -5.79 -7.62 2.74
C ASP A 87 -7.07 -7.15 2.04
N GLN A 88 -8.22 -7.24 2.71
CA GLN A 88 -9.48 -6.68 2.18
C GLN A 88 -9.40 -5.16 1.95
N GLY A 89 -8.76 -4.44 2.88
CA GLY A 89 -8.57 -3.00 2.72
C GLY A 89 -7.63 -2.66 1.57
N ARG A 90 -6.66 -3.53 1.27
CA ARG A 90 -5.74 -3.39 0.14
C ARG A 90 -6.46 -3.55 -1.19
N GLU A 91 -7.29 -4.58 -1.34
CA GLU A 91 -8.10 -4.78 -2.55
C GLU A 91 -9.03 -3.59 -2.80
N LYS A 92 -9.74 -3.14 -1.75
CA LYS A 92 -10.61 -1.97 -1.85
C LYS A 92 -9.84 -0.70 -2.24
N ALA A 93 -8.63 -0.50 -1.71
CA ALA A 93 -7.81 0.65 -2.08
C ALA A 93 -7.39 0.61 -3.56
N LEU A 94 -7.10 -0.58 -4.10
CA LEU A 94 -6.81 -0.75 -5.52
C LEU A 94 -8.04 -0.42 -6.38
N ASP A 95 -9.23 -0.89 -6.00
CA ASP A 95 -10.47 -0.56 -6.70
C ASP A 95 -10.76 0.96 -6.69
N GLU A 96 -10.55 1.62 -5.54
CA GLU A 96 -10.69 3.07 -5.40
C GLU A 96 -9.70 3.82 -6.32
N PHE A 97 -8.45 3.36 -6.42
CA PHE A 97 -7.46 3.93 -7.31
C PHE A 97 -7.83 3.74 -8.79
N ASP A 98 -8.32 2.56 -9.14
CA ASP A 98 -8.70 2.20 -10.50
C ASP A 98 -9.84 3.05 -11.04
N GLN A 99 -10.73 3.52 -10.16
CA GLN A 99 -11.81 4.44 -10.50
C GLN A 99 -11.33 5.87 -10.81
N ILE A 100 -10.16 6.28 -10.31
CA ILE A 100 -9.61 7.61 -10.59
C ILE A 100 -9.08 7.68 -12.03
N LEU A 101 -8.59 6.57 -12.57
CA LEU A 101 -7.85 6.50 -13.82
C LEU A 101 -8.64 5.85 -14.96
N LYS A 102 -8.50 6.40 -16.17
CA LYS A 102 -8.99 5.77 -17.40
C LYS A 102 -8.21 4.47 -17.67
N PRO A 103 -8.82 3.47 -18.34
CA PRO A 103 -8.15 2.20 -18.65
C PRO A 103 -6.78 2.37 -19.32
N ASN A 104 -6.65 3.29 -20.30
CA ASN A 104 -5.37 3.55 -20.96
C ASN A 104 -4.32 4.18 -20.04
N GLN A 105 -4.73 4.99 -19.06
CA GLN A 105 -3.80 5.56 -18.07
C GLN A 105 -3.28 4.46 -17.14
N ARG A 106 -4.15 3.55 -16.68
CA ARG A 106 -3.76 2.37 -15.88
C ARG A 106 -2.79 1.48 -16.64
N ALA A 107 -3.12 1.15 -17.89
CA ALA A 107 -2.25 0.32 -18.74
C ALA A 107 -0.85 0.94 -18.92
N ARG A 108 -0.76 2.26 -19.11
CA ARG A 108 0.53 2.97 -19.22
C ARG A 108 1.35 2.91 -17.93
N ILE A 109 0.71 3.04 -16.77
CA ILE A 109 1.38 2.89 -15.47
C ILE A 109 1.94 1.47 -15.32
N VAL A 110 1.15 0.44 -15.66
CA VAL A 110 1.59 -0.97 -15.61
C VAL A 110 2.75 -1.22 -16.57
N LEU A 111 2.65 -0.78 -17.83
CA LEU A 111 3.72 -0.92 -18.82
C LEU A 111 4.99 -0.18 -18.40
N PHE A 112 4.87 0.99 -17.79
CA PHE A 112 5.99 1.72 -17.22
C PHE A 112 6.64 0.94 -16.08
N ALA A 113 5.87 0.41 -15.13
CA ALA A 113 6.39 -0.42 -14.04
C ALA A 113 7.14 -1.64 -14.56
N VAL A 114 6.58 -2.35 -15.55
CA VAL A 114 7.23 -3.49 -16.23
C VAL A 114 8.54 -3.07 -16.89
N SER A 115 8.56 -1.92 -17.57
CA SER A 115 9.79 -1.39 -18.19
C SER A 115 10.86 -1.08 -17.14
N GLU A 116 10.49 -0.48 -16.01
CA GLU A 116 11.41 -0.15 -14.92
C GLU A 116 11.99 -1.41 -14.24
N ALA A 117 11.19 -2.46 -14.02
CA ALA A 117 11.71 -3.74 -13.53
C ALA A 117 12.71 -4.36 -14.49
N LYS A 118 12.37 -4.42 -15.79
CA LYS A 118 13.27 -4.95 -16.81
C LYS A 118 14.59 -4.19 -16.84
N ALA A 119 14.55 -2.86 -16.72
CA ALA A 119 15.75 -2.03 -16.63
C ALA A 119 16.62 -2.33 -15.40
N LYS A 120 16.00 -2.80 -14.31
CA LYS A 120 16.67 -3.21 -13.06
C LYS A 120 17.05 -4.69 -13.04
N GLY A 121 16.88 -5.42 -14.15
CA GLY A 121 17.15 -6.86 -14.23
C GLY A 121 16.16 -7.73 -13.45
N GLN A 122 15.02 -7.18 -13.05
CA GLN A 122 13.95 -7.92 -12.37
C GLN A 122 13.07 -8.62 -13.41
N SER A 123 12.67 -9.87 -13.13
CA SER A 123 11.76 -10.60 -14.00
C SER A 123 10.36 -10.02 -13.95
N VAL A 124 9.57 -10.25 -15.01
CA VAL A 124 8.17 -9.81 -15.06
C VAL A 124 7.35 -10.53 -13.98
N GLU A 125 7.69 -11.80 -13.66
CA GLU A 125 7.08 -12.51 -12.53
C GLU A 125 7.40 -11.83 -11.20
N HIS A 126 8.65 -11.39 -10.96
CA HIS A 126 8.99 -10.67 -9.74
C HIS A 126 8.23 -9.33 -9.60
N LEU A 127 7.96 -8.65 -10.72
CA LEU A 127 7.17 -7.41 -10.70
C LEU A 127 5.68 -7.68 -10.50
N LEU A 128 5.13 -8.70 -11.16
CA LEU A 128 3.75 -9.14 -10.93
C LEU A 128 3.57 -9.59 -9.48
N ASP A 129 4.51 -10.35 -8.93
CA ASP A 129 4.55 -10.68 -7.52
C ASP A 129 4.66 -9.42 -6.66
N SER A 130 5.51 -8.43 -6.97
CA SER A 130 5.61 -7.19 -6.17
C SER A 130 4.34 -6.32 -6.21
N ILE A 131 3.64 -6.32 -7.34
CA ILE A 131 2.38 -5.59 -7.52
C ILE A 131 1.23 -6.33 -6.81
N LEU A 132 1.17 -7.65 -6.92
CA LEU A 132 0.13 -8.51 -6.34
C LEU A 132 0.36 -8.79 -4.84
N SER A 133 1.62 -8.80 -4.40
CA SER A 133 2.02 -8.89 -2.98
C SER A 133 2.06 -7.53 -2.29
N GLY A 134 2.08 -6.43 -3.07
CA GLY A 134 1.81 -5.07 -2.62
C GLY A 134 2.72 -4.60 -1.48
N VAL A 135 3.76 -3.82 -1.79
CA VAL A 135 4.44 -2.96 -0.80
C VAL A 135 5.03 -3.75 0.39
N ALA A 136 5.74 -4.85 0.11
CA ALA A 136 6.63 -5.49 1.07
C ALA A 136 8.07 -5.11 0.75
N GLU A 137 8.43 -3.88 1.12
CA GLU A 137 9.71 -3.44 1.72
C GLU A 137 9.64 -1.93 2.04
#